data_AF-A0A4V1QQ44-F1
#
_entry.id   AF-A0A4V1QQ44-F1
#
_cell.length_a   1.000
_cell.length_b   1.000
_cell.length_c   1.000
_cell.angle_alpha   90.00
_cell.angle_beta   90.00
_cell.angle_gamma   90.00
#
_symmetry.space_group_name_H-M   'P 1'
#
loop_
_entity.id
_entity.type
_entity.pdbx_description
1 polymer ?
#
loop_
_entity_poly.entity_id
_entity_poly.type
_entity_poly.pdbx_seq_one_letter_code
_entity_poly.pdbx_strand_id
1 'polypeptide(L)'
;MYKYQATRDDPLISMDSDYELQTYFLVNTKNPAANRCEDFDRAGYIQKVDSIFISSKPNREITIRSAANKSIVISAEHRFNHPEMSGGCGPLLRMFTPLAGGKYIAKMNDMGRICTFTIDRIDEKTQAREPVAFTTLSKCSK
;
A
#
# COMPACT_ATOMS: atom_id res chain seq x y z
N MET A 1 -3.28 -3.58 13.37
CA MET A 1 -2.07 -4.03 12.65
C MET A 1 -2.45 -5.31 11.95
N TYR A 2 -2.26 -5.36 10.63
CA TYR A 2 -2.65 -6.49 9.79
C TYR A 2 -2.04 -7.80 10.29
N LYS A 3 -2.88 -8.82 10.47
CA LYS A 3 -2.46 -10.16 10.90
C LYS A 3 -3.18 -11.20 10.05
N TYR A 4 -2.44 -11.87 9.20
CA TYR A 4 -2.93 -12.97 8.36
C TYR A 4 -2.07 -14.21 8.59
N GLN A 5 -2.71 -15.36 8.75
CA GLN A 5 -2.03 -16.66 8.81
C GLN A 5 -1.67 -17.10 7.39
N ALA A 6 -0.46 -16.75 6.97
CA ALA A 6 0.00 -17.01 5.62
C ALA A 6 0.37 -18.49 5.40
N THR A 7 0.04 -18.97 4.21
CA THR A 7 0.48 -20.22 3.61
C THR A 7 1.60 -19.96 2.61
N ARG A 8 2.26 -21.03 2.14
CA ARG A 8 3.43 -20.93 1.25
C ARG A 8 3.09 -20.27 -0.10
N ASP A 9 1.89 -20.53 -0.62
CA ASP A 9 1.47 -20.08 -1.95
C ASP A 9 0.80 -18.70 -1.91
N ASP A 10 0.69 -18.09 -0.73
CA ASP A 10 0.07 -16.77 -0.63
C ASP A 10 0.97 -15.70 -1.25
N PRO A 11 0.40 -14.86 -2.14
CA PRO A 11 1.13 -13.78 -2.77
C PRO A 11 1.76 -12.85 -1.75
N LEU A 12 2.95 -12.34 -2.11
CA LEU A 12 3.68 -11.34 -1.35
C LEU A 12 3.45 -9.97 -1.98
N ILE A 13 3.04 -9.00 -1.17
CA ILE A 13 2.84 -7.63 -1.61
C ILE A 13 3.76 -6.74 -0.78
N SER A 14 4.73 -6.15 -1.45
CA SER A 14 5.60 -5.12 -0.90
C SER A 14 4.97 -3.75 -1.14
N MET A 15 5.11 -2.84 -0.18
CA MET A 15 4.63 -1.46 -0.32
C MET A 15 5.83 -0.52 -0.47
N ASP A 16 5.67 0.51 -1.28
CA ASP A 16 6.70 1.53 -1.51
C ASP A 16 6.07 2.91 -1.72
N SER A 17 6.86 3.97 -1.58
CA SER A 17 6.42 5.36 -1.67
C SER A 17 7.54 6.25 -2.20
N ASP A 18 7.27 7.12 -3.16
CA ASP A 18 8.21 8.19 -3.54
C ASP A 18 8.36 9.24 -2.44
N TYR A 19 7.36 9.39 -1.57
CA TYR A 19 7.48 10.25 -0.41
C TYR A 19 8.48 9.70 0.60
N GLU A 20 9.34 10.59 1.10
CA GLU A 20 10.36 10.32 2.10
C GLU A 20 9.78 10.16 3.52
N LEU A 21 8.59 10.69 3.77
CA LEU A 21 8.00 10.80 5.11
C LEU A 21 6.62 10.15 5.17
N GLN A 22 6.31 9.51 6.29
CA GLN A 22 4.99 9.01 6.73
C GLN A 22 3.95 8.75 5.62
N THR A 23 4.21 7.74 4.80
CA THR A 23 3.19 7.17 3.90
C THR A 23 2.58 5.94 4.55
N TYR A 24 1.30 6.03 4.90
CA TYR A 24 0.54 4.98 5.55
C TYR A 24 -0.10 4.06 4.53
N PHE A 25 -0.11 2.77 4.85
CA PHE A 25 -0.79 1.75 4.07
C PHE A 25 -1.79 0.98 4.93
N LEU A 26 -2.99 0.81 4.39
CA LEU A 26 -4.07 0.03 4.99
C LEU A 26 -4.57 -1.00 3.98
N VAL A 27 -5.10 -2.10 4.49
CA VAL A 27 -5.51 -3.25 3.66
C VAL A 27 -6.88 -3.74 4.13
N ASN A 28 -7.78 -3.99 3.19
CA ASN A 28 -9.05 -4.67 3.43
C ASN A 28 -9.05 -6.00 2.68
N THR A 29 -9.00 -7.09 3.45
CA THR A 29 -9.14 -8.48 2.97
C THR A 29 -10.48 -9.11 3.38
N LYS A 30 -11.26 -8.45 4.23
CA LYS A 30 -12.47 -9.01 4.85
C LYS A 30 -13.68 -8.86 3.94
N ASN A 31 -13.99 -7.63 3.50
CA ASN A 31 -15.04 -7.36 2.51
C ASN A 31 -14.57 -6.32 1.47
N PRO A 32 -13.66 -6.69 0.56
CA PRO A 32 -13.09 -5.79 -0.44
C PRO A 32 -14.14 -5.07 -1.28
N ALA A 33 -15.18 -5.80 -1.72
CA ALA A 33 -16.24 -5.25 -2.56
C ALA A 33 -17.15 -4.26 -1.83
N ALA A 34 -17.40 -4.48 -0.52
CA ALA A 34 -18.19 -3.56 0.30
C ALA A 34 -17.41 -2.28 0.63
N ASN A 35 -16.06 -2.37 0.65
CA ASN A 35 -15.13 -1.27 0.87
C ASN A 35 -15.46 -0.43 2.12
N ARG A 36 -15.87 -1.08 3.22
CA ARG A 36 -16.20 -0.39 4.47
C ARG A 36 -14.93 0.07 5.18
N CYS A 37 -14.95 1.28 5.75
CA CYS A 37 -13.80 1.85 6.43
C CYS A 37 -13.37 1.00 7.65
N GLU A 38 -14.30 0.34 8.33
CA GLU A 38 -14.04 -0.54 9.47
C GLU A 38 -13.32 -1.86 9.10
N ASP A 39 -13.35 -2.25 7.83
CA ASP A 39 -12.73 -3.48 7.34
C ASP A 39 -11.25 -3.28 6.95
N PHE A 40 -10.71 -2.06 7.09
CA PHE A 40 -9.31 -1.76 6.82
C PHE A 40 -8.43 -1.95 8.05
N ASP A 41 -7.45 -2.83 7.92
CA ASP A 41 -6.37 -2.99 8.87
C ASP A 41 -5.15 -2.16 8.45
N ARG A 42 -4.50 -1.51 9.42
CA ARG A 42 -3.20 -0.85 9.17
C ARG A 42 -2.12 -1.90 8.88
N ALA A 43 -1.53 -1.85 7.69
CA ALA A 43 -0.37 -2.65 7.33
C ALA A 43 0.93 -2.04 7.89
N GLY A 44 1.08 -0.72 7.78
CA GLY A 44 2.26 -0.03 8.30
C GLY A 44 2.39 1.38 7.74
N TYR A 45 3.59 1.95 7.87
CA TYR A 45 3.96 3.19 7.21
C TYR A 45 5.42 3.17 6.75
N ILE A 46 5.71 3.90 5.67
CA ILE A 46 7.07 4.13 5.16
C ILE A 46 7.55 5.50 5.61
N GLN A 47 8.78 5.54 6.11
CA GLN A 47 9.55 6.72 6.43
C GLN A 47 11.02 6.44 6.12
N LYS A 48 11.60 7.16 5.17
CA LYS A 48 12.93 6.92 4.62
C LYS A 48 14.02 7.80 5.25
N VAL A 49 13.63 8.97 5.75
CA VAL A 49 14.52 9.98 6.36
C VAL A 49 14.57 9.86 7.88
N ASP A 50 15.77 9.99 8.42
CA ASP A 50 16.03 10.20 9.84
C ASP A 50 16.11 11.71 10.11
N SER A 51 15.33 12.20 11.06
CA SER A 51 15.25 13.63 11.38
C SER A 51 15.12 13.80 12.88
N ILE A 52 15.92 14.69 13.46
CA ILE A 52 15.84 15.04 14.89
C ILE A 52 14.48 15.64 15.27
N PHE A 53 13.73 16.14 14.29
CA PHE A 53 12.40 16.72 14.49
C PHE A 53 11.27 15.68 14.36
N ILE A 54 11.58 14.46 13.91
CA ILE A 54 10.60 13.40 13.71
C ILE A 54 10.82 12.32 14.77
N SER A 55 9.86 12.16 15.67
CA SER A 55 9.95 11.19 16.78
C SER A 55 9.86 9.73 16.33
N SER A 56 9.35 9.46 15.13
CA SER A 56 9.27 8.11 14.55
C SER A 56 10.58 7.74 13.86
N LYS A 57 11.07 6.52 14.12
CA LYS A 57 12.25 5.97 13.45
C LYS A 57 11.96 5.72 11.96
N PRO A 58 12.98 5.84 11.09
CA PRO A 58 12.85 5.41 9.70
C PRO A 58 12.39 3.96 9.60
N ASN A 59 11.42 3.70 8.72
CA ASN A 59 10.98 2.38 8.33
C ASN A 59 10.85 2.33 6.81
N ARG A 60 11.65 1.50 6.14
CA ARG A 60 11.76 1.49 4.67
C ARG A 60 11.05 0.34 4.01
N GLU A 61 10.54 -0.61 4.79
CA GLU A 61 9.95 -1.83 4.29
C GLU A 61 8.59 -2.08 4.94
N ILE A 62 7.61 -2.43 4.12
CA ILE A 62 6.37 -3.05 4.55
C ILE A 62 6.08 -4.15 3.55
N THR A 63 5.88 -5.35 4.07
CA THR A 63 5.45 -6.49 3.27
C THR A 63 4.26 -7.15 3.95
N ILE A 64 3.30 -7.58 3.15
CA ILE A 64 2.15 -8.38 3.61
C ILE A 64 2.01 -9.62 2.74
N ARG A 65 1.37 -10.65 3.31
CA ARG A 65 0.84 -11.79 2.56
C ARG A 65 -0.68 -11.76 2.64
N SER A 66 -1.35 -12.14 1.56
CA SER A 66 -2.81 -12.22 1.49
C SER A 66 -3.23 -13.51 0.81
N ALA A 67 -4.45 -13.98 1.07
CA ALA A 67 -4.99 -15.17 0.41
C ALA A 67 -4.93 -15.04 -1.12
N ALA A 68 -4.38 -16.05 -1.79
CA ALA A 68 -4.35 -16.13 -3.24
C ALA A 68 -5.75 -16.13 -3.87
N ASN A 69 -5.88 -15.55 -5.06
CA ASN A 69 -7.08 -15.53 -5.90
C ASN A 69 -8.32 -14.91 -5.22
N LYS A 70 -8.13 -14.15 -4.14
CA LYS A 70 -9.18 -13.36 -3.48
C LYS A 70 -8.87 -11.88 -3.64
N SER A 71 -9.87 -11.09 -3.97
CA SER A 71 -9.69 -9.65 -4.07
C SER A 71 -9.24 -9.05 -2.75
N ILE A 72 -8.45 -8.00 -2.82
CA ILE A 72 -8.05 -7.17 -1.68
C ILE A 72 -8.16 -5.71 -2.09
N VAL A 73 -8.34 -4.82 -1.11
CA VAL A 73 -8.18 -3.37 -1.31
C VAL A 73 -6.95 -2.91 -0.54
N ILE A 74 -6.07 -2.18 -1.21
CA ILE A 74 -4.99 -1.45 -0.56
C ILE A 74 -5.33 0.04 -0.63
N SER A 75 -5.18 0.72 0.51
CA SER A 75 -5.26 2.17 0.63
C SER A 75 -3.87 2.71 0.94
N ALA A 76 -3.43 3.73 0.21
CA ALA A 76 -2.21 4.47 0.48
C ALA A 76 -2.54 5.93 0.76
N GLU A 77 -1.96 6.49 1.81
CA GLU A 77 -2.12 7.90 2.16
C GLU A 77 -0.79 8.45 2.68
N HIS A 78 -0.32 9.50 2.03
CA HIS A 78 0.81 10.30 2.52
C HIS A 78 0.23 11.46 3.30
N ARG A 79 0.61 11.57 4.57
CA ARG A 79 0.25 12.73 5.38
C ARG A 79 1.41 13.07 6.28
N PHE A 80 1.99 14.24 6.05
CA PHE A 80 3.01 14.80 6.91
C PHE A 80 2.61 16.22 7.29
N ASN A 81 2.65 16.50 8.59
CA ASN A 81 2.32 17.82 9.12
C ASN A 81 3.39 18.24 10.12
N HIS A 82 4.32 19.07 9.67
CA HIS A 82 5.35 19.71 10.48
C HIS A 82 5.29 21.23 10.25
N PRO A 83 5.60 22.07 11.25
CA PRO A 83 5.53 23.54 11.11
C PRO A 83 6.27 24.11 9.90
N GLU A 84 7.35 23.44 9.48
CA GLU A 84 8.20 23.86 8.35
C GLU A 84 7.91 23.12 7.04
N MET A 85 7.15 22.02 7.10
CA MET A 85 6.86 21.18 5.94
C MET A 85 5.55 20.43 6.16
N SER A 86 4.56 20.72 5.32
CA SER A 86 3.30 19.96 5.29
C SER A 86 3.04 19.45 3.88
N GLY A 87 2.49 18.25 3.80
CA GLY A 87 2.22 17.56 2.54
C GLY A 87 1.12 16.53 2.74
N GLY A 88 0.24 16.42 1.76
CA GLY A 88 -0.90 15.51 1.81
C GLY A 88 -1.20 14.93 0.45
N CYS A 89 -1.36 13.62 0.40
CA CYS A 89 -1.92 12.93 -0.76
C CYS A 89 -2.75 11.72 -0.30
N GLY A 90 -3.91 11.56 -0.93
CA GLY A 90 -4.80 10.42 -0.69
C GLY A 90 -5.86 10.70 0.38
N PRO A 91 -6.57 9.65 0.83
CA PRO A 91 -6.30 8.24 0.56
C PRO A 91 -6.57 7.84 -0.91
N LEU A 92 -5.71 7.01 -1.48
CA LEU A 92 -5.90 6.39 -2.79
C LEU A 92 -6.15 4.89 -2.61
N LEU A 93 -7.28 4.41 -3.12
CA LEU A 93 -7.73 3.03 -2.93
C LEU A 93 -7.67 2.25 -4.24
N ARG A 94 -7.12 1.03 -4.19
CA ARG A 94 -6.97 0.13 -5.33
C ARG A 94 -7.43 -1.27 -4.94
N MET A 95 -8.41 -1.79 -5.67
CA MET A 95 -8.87 -3.16 -5.52
C MET A 95 -8.31 -4.02 -6.65
N PHE A 96 -7.72 -5.16 -6.32
CA PHE A 96 -7.22 -6.12 -7.30
C PHE A 96 -7.23 -7.54 -6.71
N THR A 97 -7.00 -8.55 -7.55
CA THR A 97 -6.96 -9.95 -7.15
C THR A 97 -5.56 -10.51 -7.39
N PRO A 98 -4.73 -10.68 -6.36
CA PRO A 98 -3.40 -11.27 -6.51
C PRO A 98 -3.50 -12.78 -6.77
N LEU A 99 -2.61 -13.29 -7.61
CA LEU A 99 -2.52 -14.70 -8.00
C LEU A 99 -1.64 -15.48 -7.02
N ALA A 100 -1.89 -16.78 -6.91
CA ALA A 100 -1.05 -17.70 -6.13
C ALA A 100 0.43 -17.58 -6.52
N GLY A 101 1.32 -17.51 -5.52
CA GLY A 101 2.76 -17.35 -5.68
C GLY A 101 3.21 -16.00 -6.25
N GLY A 102 2.28 -15.07 -6.53
CA GLY A 102 2.61 -13.78 -7.12
C GLY A 102 3.39 -12.86 -6.17
N LYS A 103 4.30 -12.07 -6.74
CA LYS A 103 5.00 -10.99 -6.04
C LYS A 103 4.56 -9.66 -6.62
N TYR A 104 4.19 -8.72 -5.75
CA TYR A 104 3.60 -7.45 -6.14
C TYR A 104 4.28 -6.28 -5.43
N ILE A 105 4.31 -5.12 -6.09
CA ILE A 105 4.70 -3.85 -5.50
C ILE A 105 3.51 -2.90 -5.59
N ALA A 106 3.00 -2.47 -4.45
CA ALA A 106 2.00 -1.43 -4.33
C ALA A 106 2.71 -0.11 -4.02
N LYS A 107 2.81 0.80 -4.99
CA LYS A 107 3.64 2.00 -4.89
C LYS A 107 2.82 3.28 -4.96
N MET A 108 2.99 4.13 -3.95
CA MET A 108 2.50 5.51 -3.97
C MET A 108 3.51 6.41 -4.67
N ASN A 109 3.13 7.03 -5.77
CA ASN A 109 4.03 7.83 -6.60
C ASN A 109 3.73 9.32 -6.46
N ASP A 110 4.79 10.12 -6.41
CA ASP A 110 4.72 11.58 -6.44
C ASP A 110 5.03 12.07 -7.86
N MET A 111 4.08 12.76 -8.48
CA MET A 111 4.24 13.39 -9.80
C MET A 111 4.23 14.92 -9.66
N GLY A 112 4.69 15.44 -8.53
CA GLY A 112 4.82 16.85 -8.22
C GLY A 112 3.51 17.49 -7.76
N ARG A 113 2.52 17.63 -8.67
CA ARG A 113 1.20 18.22 -8.33
C ARG A 113 0.10 17.20 -8.12
N ILE A 114 0.32 15.99 -8.61
CA ILE A 114 -0.62 14.88 -8.55
C ILE A 114 0.14 13.71 -7.96
N CYS A 115 -0.58 12.89 -7.21
CA CYS A 115 -0.06 11.64 -6.71
C CYS A 115 -0.90 10.49 -7.24
N THR A 116 -0.24 9.36 -7.46
CA THR A 116 -0.90 8.17 -8.00
C THR A 116 -0.57 6.96 -7.14
N PHE A 117 -1.36 5.90 -7.30
CA PHE A 117 -1.13 4.65 -6.61
C PHE A 117 -1.22 3.51 -7.62
N THR A 118 -0.10 2.82 -7.81
CA THR A 118 0.07 1.76 -8.80
C THR A 118 0.29 0.43 -8.10
N ILE A 119 -0.06 -0.65 -8.80
CA ILE A 119 0.20 -2.01 -8.37
C ILE A 119 0.82 -2.72 -9.56
N ASP A 120 2.06 -3.17 -9.37
CA ASP A 120 2.81 -3.90 -10.39
C ASP A 120 3.08 -5.31 -9.89
N ARG A 121 3.02 -6.29 -10.78
CA ARG A 121 3.50 -7.65 -10.55
C ARG A 121 4.98 -7.71 -10.95
N ILE A 122 5.77 -8.42 -10.17
CA ILE A 122 7.16 -8.74 -10.53
C ILE A 122 7.16 -10.06 -11.29
N ASP A 123 7.63 -10.04 -12.54
CA ASP A 123 7.93 -11.26 -13.26
C ASP A 123 9.17 -11.93 -12.65
N GLU A 124 9.04 -13.20 -12.24
CA GLU A 124 10.11 -13.85 -11.49
C GLU A 124 11.34 -14.15 -12.32
N LYS A 125 11.19 -14.32 -13.64
CA LYS A 125 12.30 -14.69 -14.53
C LYS A 125 13.13 -13.49 -14.95
N THR A 126 12.45 -12.38 -15.24
CA THR A 126 13.05 -11.17 -15.81
C THR A 126 13.23 -10.05 -14.79
N GLN A 127 12.57 -10.16 -13.62
CA GLN A 127 12.45 -9.10 -12.62
C GLN A 127 11.76 -7.83 -13.16
N ALA A 128 11.10 -7.92 -14.32
CA ALA A 128 10.35 -6.82 -14.90
C ALA A 128 9.10 -6.51 -14.07
N ARG A 129 8.68 -5.25 -14.11
CA ARG A 129 7.43 -4.79 -13.50
C ARG A 129 6.33 -4.76 -14.56
N GLU A 130 5.27 -5.51 -14.30
CA GLU A 130 4.10 -5.60 -15.16
C GLU A 130 2.90 -4.93 -14.47
N PRO A 131 2.28 -3.90 -15.06
CA PRO A 131 1.11 -3.26 -14.47
C PRO A 131 -0.03 -4.26 -14.25
N VAL A 132 -0.62 -4.23 -13.05
CA VAL A 132 -1.76 -5.08 -12.71
C VAL A 132 -3.05 -4.31 -12.97
N ALA A 133 -4.03 -4.97 -13.58
CA ALA A 133 -5.38 -4.43 -13.69
C ALA A 133 -6.00 -4.30 -12.28
N PHE A 134 -6.47 -3.10 -11.95
CA PHE A 134 -7.12 -2.80 -10.69
C PHE A 134 -8.37 -1.95 -10.90
N THR A 135 -9.26 -1.97 -9.93
CA THR A 135 -10.37 -1.02 -9.81
C THR A 135 -9.97 0.12 -8.88
N THR A 136 -10.12 1.35 -9.34
CA THR A 136 -9.98 2.55 -8.50
C THR A 136 -11.24 2.77 -7.69
N LEU A 137 -11.12 2.89 -6.36
CA LEU A 137 -12.22 3.23 -5.46
C LEU A 137 -12.03 4.66 -4.96
N SER A 138 -13.11 5.44 -4.90
CA SER A 138 -13.05 6.88 -4.57
C SER A 138 -12.85 7.14 -3.08
N LYS A 139 -13.51 6.36 -2.21
CA LYS A 139 -13.39 6.39 -0.76
C LYS A 139 -13.98 5.12 -0.16
N CYS A 140 -13.63 4.81 1.09
CA CYS A 140 -14.33 3.78 1.84
C CYS A 140 -15.73 4.25 2.26
N SER A 141 -16.66 3.31 2.39
CA SER A 141 -18.01 3.53 2.91
C SER A 141 -18.01 3.47 4.44
N LYS A 142 -18.82 4.32 5.08
CA LYS A 142 -19.03 4.25 6.53
C LYS A 142 -19.98 3.12 6.88
#